data_AF-A0A7H0H529-F1
#
_entry.id   AF-A0A7H0H529-F1
#
_cell.length_a   1.000
_cell.length_b   1.000
_cell.length_c   1.000
_cell.angle_alpha   90.00
_cell.angle_beta   90.00
_cell.angle_gamma   90.00
#
_symmetry.space_group_name_H-M   'P 1'
#
loop_
_entity.id
_entity.type
_entity.pdbx_description
1 polymer ?
#
loop_
_entity_poly.entity_id
_entity_poly.type
_entity_poly.pdbx_seq_one_letter_code
_entity_poly.pdbx_strand_id
1 'polypeptide(L)'
;MRGRRIRWALLGMALVLQAVALYSPGSSGPPLITIPHADKVVHAALFAVPAYLIRRLTVSWWPVVALAAHAVVSELIQGAWLPNRAGDPFDLLADGVGIGLGVWAATWVNGRSRAGSSRG
;
A
#
# COMPACT_ATOMS: atom_id res chain seq x y z
N MET A 1 -20.63 14.61 -3.55
CA MET A 1 -20.12 13.84 -4.73
C MET A 1 -18.66 14.13 -5.10
N ARG A 2 -18.20 15.40 -5.14
CA ARG A 2 -16.81 15.76 -5.51
C ARG A 2 -15.72 15.05 -4.68
N GLY A 3 -15.87 14.99 -3.35
CA GLY A 3 -14.89 14.33 -2.47
C GLY A 3 -14.73 12.82 -2.71
N ARG A 4 -15.76 12.13 -3.21
CA ARG A 4 -15.66 10.70 -3.54
C ARG A 4 -14.87 10.48 -4.83
N ARG A 5 -15.06 11.33 -5.84
CA ARG A 5 -14.30 11.26 -7.11
C ARG A 5 -12.82 11.51 -6.90
N ILE A 6 -12.46 12.50 -6.07
CA ILE A 6 -11.06 12.78 -5.72
C ILE A 6 -10.40 11.57 -5.07
N ARG A 7 -11.06 10.92 -4.10
CA ARG A 7 -10.51 9.71 -3.46
C ARG A 7 -10.32 8.55 -4.42
N TRP A 8 -11.23 8.37 -5.38
CA TRP A 8 -11.04 7.38 -6.45
C TRP A 8 -9.84 7.70 -7.34
N ALA A 9 -9.67 8.97 -7.72
CA ALA A 9 -8.50 9.40 -8.49
C ALA A 9 -7.19 9.19 -7.70
N LEU A 10 -7.18 9.51 -6.41
CA LEU A 10 -6.04 9.25 -5.52
C LEU A 10 -5.74 7.76 -5.39
N LEU A 11 -6.77 6.91 -5.29
CA LEU A 11 -6.59 5.46 -5.24
C LEU A 11 -5.99 4.96 -6.57
N GLY A 12 -6.53 5.39 -7.70
CA GLY A 12 -5.98 5.04 -9.01
C GLY A 12 -4.52 5.45 -9.16
N MET A 13 -4.18 6.68 -8.76
CA MET A 13 -2.80 7.17 -8.75
C MET A 13 -1.91 6.32 -7.83
N ALA A 14 -2.35 6.02 -6.61
CA ALA A 14 -1.60 5.22 -5.66
C ALA A 14 -1.32 3.80 -6.19
N LEU A 15 -2.30 3.17 -6.83
CA LEU A 15 -2.15 1.84 -7.43
C LEU A 15 -1.19 1.85 -8.63
N VAL A 16 -1.22 2.91 -9.45
CA VAL A 16 -0.27 3.08 -10.56
C VAL A 16 1.16 3.24 -10.02
N LEU A 17 1.36 4.13 -9.04
CA LEU A 17 2.66 4.34 -8.41
C LEU A 17 3.16 3.06 -7.74
N GLN A 18 2.27 2.32 -7.06
CA GLN A 18 2.58 1.03 -6.47
C GLN A 18 3.01 0.01 -7.54
N ALA A 19 2.26 -0.13 -8.62
CA ALA A 19 2.62 -1.06 -9.70
C ALA A 19 3.96 -0.70 -10.34
N VAL A 20 4.19 0.58 -10.63
CA VAL A 20 5.48 1.04 -11.18
C VAL A 20 6.62 0.72 -10.21
N ALA A 21 6.47 0.99 -8.92
CA ALA A 21 7.52 0.74 -7.93
C ALA A 21 7.81 -0.75 -7.73
N LEU A 22 6.78 -1.61 -7.68
CA LEU A 22 6.94 -3.04 -7.45
C LEU A 22 7.48 -3.79 -8.68
N TYR A 23 7.07 -3.38 -9.88
CA TYR A 23 7.42 -4.07 -11.12
C TYR A 23 8.57 -3.44 -11.90
N SER A 24 9.21 -2.41 -11.35
CA SER A 24 10.46 -1.88 -11.91
C SER A 24 11.64 -2.80 -11.58
N PRO A 25 12.53 -3.08 -12.55
CA PRO A 25 13.78 -3.78 -12.27
C PRO A 25 14.61 -3.07 -11.18
N GLY A 26 15.42 -3.83 -10.45
CA GLY A 26 16.34 -3.24 -9.49
C GLY A 26 17.45 -2.44 -10.18
N SER A 27 18.08 -1.54 -9.43
CA SER A 27 19.22 -0.77 -9.94
C SER A 27 20.44 -1.66 -10.15
N SER A 28 21.06 -1.58 -11.33
CA SER A 28 22.26 -2.34 -11.71
C SER A 28 23.58 -1.74 -11.18
N GLY A 29 23.53 -0.67 -10.39
CA GLY A 29 24.69 -0.01 -9.80
C GLY A 29 24.53 0.23 -8.29
N PRO A 30 25.63 0.49 -7.56
CA PRO A 30 25.57 0.78 -6.14
C PRO A 30 24.72 2.05 -5.90
N PRO A 31 23.84 2.04 -4.88
CA PRO A 31 23.02 3.20 -4.58
C PRO A 31 23.90 4.40 -4.21
N LEU A 32 23.53 5.59 -4.71
CA LEU A 32 24.22 6.84 -4.39
C LEU A 32 24.13 7.18 -2.89
N ILE A 33 23.04 6.77 -2.24
CA ILE A 33 22.81 6.90 -0.80
C ILE A 33 22.14 5.61 -0.32
N THR A 34 22.72 4.95 0.69
CA THR A 34 22.12 3.78 1.35
C THR A 34 21.50 4.21 2.67
N ILE A 35 20.17 4.25 2.73
CA ILE A 35 19.44 4.43 3.98
C ILE A 35 19.03 3.04 4.48
N PRO A 36 19.46 2.62 5.69
CA PRO A 36 19.08 1.33 6.24
C PRO A 36 17.55 1.16 6.30
N HIS A 37 17.03 0.04 5.81
CA HIS A 37 15.62 -0.35 5.85
C HIS A 37 14.63 0.60 5.15
N ALA A 38 15.11 1.55 4.33
CA ALA A 38 14.24 2.49 3.62
C ALA A 38 13.34 1.79 2.59
N ASP A 39 13.84 0.72 1.97
CA ASP A 39 13.09 -0.21 1.14
C ASP A 39 11.82 -0.72 1.85
N LYS A 40 11.94 -1.17 3.10
CA LYS A 40 10.82 -1.69 3.88
C LYS A 40 9.79 -0.61 4.21
N VAL A 41 10.25 0.61 4.47
CA VAL A 41 9.36 1.76 4.69
C VAL A 41 8.59 2.09 3.42
N VAL A 42 9.25 2.05 2.26
CA VAL A 42 8.60 2.25 0.96
C VAL A 42 7.56 1.17 0.71
N HIS A 43 7.91 -0.11 0.90
CA HIS A 43 6.98 -1.24 0.79
C HIS A 43 5.74 -1.07 1.68
N ALA A 44 5.94 -0.81 2.97
CA ALA A 44 4.84 -0.54 3.90
C ALA A 44 3.97 0.66 3.43
N ALA A 45 4.56 1.74 2.93
CA ALA A 45 3.82 2.90 2.43
C ALA A 45 3.02 2.61 1.15
N LEU A 46 3.63 1.87 0.21
CA LEU A 46 3.03 1.47 -1.06
C LEU A 46 1.74 0.66 -0.85
N PHE A 47 1.66 -0.13 0.23
CA PHE A 47 0.47 -0.90 0.58
C PHE A 47 -0.46 -0.19 1.57
N ALA A 48 0.06 0.63 2.49
CA ALA A 48 -0.75 1.37 3.45
C ALA A 48 -1.68 2.40 2.78
N VAL A 49 -1.18 3.15 1.79
CA VAL A 49 -1.95 4.22 1.14
C VAL A 49 -3.16 3.68 0.38
N PRO A 50 -3.03 2.67 -0.51
CA PRO A 50 -4.18 2.04 -1.16
C PRO A 50 -5.14 1.39 -0.15
N ALA A 51 -4.63 0.68 0.87
CA ALA A 51 -5.46 0.05 1.89
C ALA A 51 -6.33 1.08 2.64
N TYR A 52 -5.75 2.20 3.04
CA TYR A 52 -6.46 3.32 3.65
C TYR A 52 -7.55 3.88 2.72
N LEU A 53 -7.21 4.18 1.47
CA LEU A 53 -8.13 4.77 0.50
C LEU A 53 -9.29 3.82 0.16
N ILE A 54 -9.02 2.54 -0.06
CA ILE A 54 -10.03 1.48 -0.23
C ILE A 54 -10.99 1.50 0.96
N ARG A 55 -10.47 1.50 2.19
CA ARG A 55 -11.27 1.45 3.40
C ARG A 55 -12.10 2.73 3.65
N ARG A 56 -11.68 3.87 3.09
CA ARG A 56 -12.46 5.12 3.05
C ARG A 56 -13.51 5.16 1.93
N LEU A 57 -13.41 4.29 0.92
CA LEU A 57 -14.27 4.26 -0.26
C LEU A 57 -15.33 3.14 -0.24
N THR A 58 -15.04 2.03 0.42
CA THR A 58 -15.91 0.85 0.47
C THR A 58 -15.98 0.24 1.88
N VAL A 59 -17.10 -0.42 2.17
CA VAL A 59 -17.28 -1.28 3.36
C VAL A 59 -16.90 -2.74 3.08
N SER A 60 -16.68 -3.14 1.83
CA SER A 60 -16.29 -4.50 1.48
C SER A 60 -14.82 -4.77 1.83
N TRP A 61 -14.53 -5.98 2.30
CA TRP A 61 -13.17 -6.44 2.61
C TRP A 61 -12.46 -7.04 1.40
N TRP A 62 -13.18 -7.46 0.35
CA TRP A 62 -12.59 -8.13 -0.80
C TRP A 62 -11.40 -7.37 -1.41
N PRO A 63 -11.44 -6.02 -1.60
CA PRO A 63 -10.31 -5.33 -2.23
C PRO A 63 -9.06 -5.28 -1.33
N VAL A 64 -9.25 -5.34 0.00
CA VAL A 64 -8.13 -5.43 0.94
C VAL A 64 -7.50 -6.83 0.88
N VAL A 65 -8.34 -7.88 0.77
CA VAL A 65 -7.85 -9.25 0.58
C VAL A 65 -7.10 -9.37 -0.75
N ALA A 66 -7.61 -8.76 -1.82
CA ALA A 66 -6.93 -8.74 -3.11
C ALA A 66 -5.59 -7.99 -3.06
N LEU A 67 -5.53 -6.88 -2.31
CA LEU A 67 -4.29 -6.15 -2.08
C LEU A 67 -3.27 -6.99 -1.28
N ALA A 68 -3.73 -7.78 -0.31
CA ALA A 68 -2.86 -8.71 0.43
C ALA A 68 -2.37 -9.87 -0.45
N ALA A 69 -3.24 -10.42 -1.30
CA ALA A 69 -2.83 -11.42 -2.29
C ALA A 69 -1.82 -10.82 -3.30
N HIS A 70 -2.02 -9.56 -3.68
CA HIS A 70 -1.10 -8.84 -4.57
C HIS A 70 0.29 -8.70 -3.95
N ALA A 71 0.42 -8.42 -2.65
CA ALA A 71 1.72 -8.39 -1.96
C ALA A 71 2.52 -9.71 -2.11
N VAL A 72 1.84 -10.85 -1.90
CA VAL A 72 2.47 -12.17 -2.08
C VAL A 72 2.87 -12.38 -3.54
N VAL A 73 1.99 -12.04 -4.48
CA VAL A 73 2.26 -12.21 -5.91
C VAL A 73 3.37 -11.29 -6.40
N SER A 74 3.45 -10.04 -5.93
CA SER A 74 4.51 -9.11 -6.32
C SER A 74 5.87 -9.59 -5.85
N GLU A 75 5.95 -10.11 -4.64
CA GLU A 75 7.19 -10.67 -4.06
C GLU A 75 7.68 -11.89 -4.86
N LEU A 76 6.77 -12.82 -5.20
CA LEU A 76 7.09 -13.95 -6.07
C LEU A 76 7.55 -13.48 -7.46
N ILE A 77 6.89 -12.45 -8.00
CA ILE A 77 7.27 -11.88 -9.31
C ILE A 77 8.66 -11.26 -9.25
N GLN A 78 8.95 -10.49 -8.20
CA GLN A 78 10.23 -9.84 -7.97
C GLN A 78 11.36 -10.86 -7.88
N GLY A 79 11.18 -11.91 -7.08
CA GLY A 79 12.21 -12.94 -6.88
C GLY A 79 12.46 -13.84 -8.10
N ALA A 80 11.47 -14.09 -8.95
CA ALA A 80 11.60 -15.03 -10.06
C ALA A 80 11.76 -14.38 -11.46
N TRP A 81 11.28 -13.15 -11.67
CA TRP A 81 11.26 -12.54 -13.01
C TRP A 81 11.86 -11.14 -13.10
N LEU A 82 12.09 -10.40 -12.02
CA LEU A 82 12.67 -9.06 -12.11
C LEU A 82 14.21 -9.09 -12.05
N PRO A 83 14.90 -8.61 -13.09
CA PRO A 83 16.35 -8.47 -13.04
C PRO A 83 16.79 -7.54 -11.90
N ASN A 84 17.89 -7.90 -11.25
CA ASN A 84 18.50 -7.13 -10.16
C ASN A 84 17.56 -6.88 -8.95
N ARG A 85 16.48 -7.65 -8.81
CA ARG A 85 15.64 -7.69 -7.62
C ARG A 85 15.77 -9.06 -6.97
N ALA A 86 16.15 -9.08 -5.70
CA ALA A 86 15.95 -10.23 -4.86
C ALA A 86 14.57 -10.09 -4.22
N GLY A 87 13.81 -11.19 -4.16
CA GLY A 87 12.70 -11.26 -3.23
C GLY A 87 13.24 -11.23 -1.80
N ASP A 88 12.62 -10.44 -0.93
CA ASP A 88 12.85 -10.42 0.51
C ASP A 88 11.53 -10.73 1.27
N PRO A 89 11.45 -11.84 2.04
CA PRO A 89 10.31 -12.10 2.91
C PRO A 89 10.00 -10.97 3.90
N PHE A 90 10.97 -10.13 4.25
CA PHE A 90 10.73 -8.94 5.07
C PHE A 90 9.99 -7.83 4.33
N ASP A 91 10.05 -7.77 3.00
CA ASP A 91 9.23 -6.87 2.18
C ASP A 91 7.78 -7.32 2.24
N LEU A 92 7.50 -8.63 2.13
CA LEU A 92 6.15 -9.17 2.34
C LEU A 92 5.60 -8.85 3.74
N LEU A 93 6.44 -8.93 4.79
CA LEU A 93 6.05 -8.53 6.13
C LEU A 93 5.76 -7.03 6.21
N ALA A 94 6.59 -6.20 5.59
CA ALA A 94 6.39 -4.76 5.53
C ALA A 94 5.09 -4.38 4.81
N ASP A 95 4.79 -5.04 3.69
CA ASP A 95 3.54 -4.89 2.93
C ASP A 95 2.34 -5.23 3.82
N GLY A 96 2.38 -6.37 4.51
CA GLY A 96 1.33 -6.78 5.44
C GLY A 96 1.09 -5.79 6.58
N VAL A 97 2.17 -5.29 7.20
CA VAL A 97 2.11 -4.22 8.22
C VAL A 97 1.51 -2.95 7.63
N GLY A 98 1.92 -2.56 6.42
CA GLY A 98 1.38 -1.44 5.68
C GLY A 98 -0.14 -1.54 5.49
N ILE A 99 -0.63 -2.67 4.99
CA ILE A 99 -2.08 -2.93 4.84
C ILE A 99 -2.80 -2.77 6.17
N GLY A 100 -2.28 -3.39 7.24
CA GLY A 100 -2.86 -3.33 8.57
C GLY A 100 -2.98 -1.89 9.10
N LEU A 101 -1.90 -1.11 8.98
CA LEU A 101 -1.86 0.30 9.38
C LEU A 101 -2.81 1.16 8.55
N GLY A 102 -2.87 0.96 7.24
CA GLY A 102 -3.78 1.69 6.36
C GLY A 102 -5.25 1.45 6.71
N VAL A 103 -5.62 0.19 6.94
CA VAL A 103 -6.97 -0.18 7.40
C VAL A 103 -7.28 0.43 8.76
N TRP A 104 -6.38 0.31 9.73
CA TRP A 104 -6.55 0.85 11.08
C TRP A 104 -6.70 2.38 11.08
N ALA A 105 -5.88 3.10 10.33
CA ALA A 105 -5.99 4.55 10.20
C ALA A 105 -7.35 4.96 9.62
N ALA A 106 -7.87 4.22 8.63
CA ALA A 106 -9.17 4.50 8.04
C ALA A 106 -10.33 4.27 9.02
N THR A 107 -10.29 3.21 9.82
CA THR A 107 -11.34 2.94 10.83
C THR A 107 -11.34 3.99 11.93
N TRP A 108 -10.16 4.44 12.38
CA TRP A 108 -10.03 5.49 13.37
C TRP A 108 -10.60 6.84 12.90
N VAL A 109 -10.31 7.24 11.66
CA VAL A 109 -10.88 8.48 11.08
C VAL A 109 -12.40 8.38 10.93
N ASN A 110 -12.92 7.23 10.49
CA ASN A 110 -14.37 7.03 10.35
C ASN A 110 -15.10 7.05 11.72
N GLY A 111 -14.46 6.54 12.79
CA GLY A 111 -15.02 6.57 14.14
C GLY A 111 -15.17 8.00 14.70
N ARG A 112 -14.20 8.88 14.43
CA ARG A 112 -14.25 10.29 14.83
C ARG A 112 -15.38 11.07 14.18
N SER A 113 -15.67 10.79 12.91
CA SER A 113 -16.78 11.44 12.20
C SER A 113 -18.15 11.09 12.77
N ARG A 114 -18.30 9.93 13.44
CA ARG A 114 -19.56 9.49 14.06
C ARG A 114 -19.77 10.05 15.47
N ALA A 115 -18.70 10.25 16.24
CA ALA A 115 -18.78 10.82 17.59
C ALA A 115 -19.12 12.32 17.60
N GLY A 116 -18.80 13.05 16.52
CA GLY A 116 -19.14 14.46 16.37
C GLY A 116 -20.61 14.73 16.03
N SER A 117 -21.32 13.77 15.42
CA SER A 117 -22.72 13.93 14.99
C SER A 117 -23.76 13.64 16.07
N SER A 118 -23.36 13.06 17.21
CA SER A 118 -24.26 12.73 18.33
C SER A 118 -24.31 13.81 19.43
N ARG A 119 -23.71 14.98 19.19
CA ARG A 119 -23.66 16.12 20.12
C ARG A 119 -24.33 17.39 19.57
N GLY A 120 -25.15 17.25 18.52
CA GLY A 120 -25.91 18.35 17.90
C GLY A 120 -27.40 18.19 18.15
#